data_AF-A0A954TD83-F1
#
_entry.id   AF-A0A954TD83-F1
#
_cell.length_a   1.000
_cell.length_b   1.000
_cell.length_c   1.000
_cell.angle_alpha   90.00
_cell.angle_beta   90.00
_cell.angle_gamma   90.00
#
_symmetry.space_group_name_H-M   'P 1'
#
loop_
_entity.id
_entity.type
_entity.pdbx_description
1 polymer ?
#
loop_
_entity_poly.entity_id
_entity_poly.type
_entity_poly.pdbx_seq_one_letter_code
_entity_poly.pdbx_strand_id
1 'polypeptide(L)'
;MSIVAYHADPGWFSLAPGSLDVFFVLSTFLVTTVLLDSLSRRGGPQGRRFFTRRARRLAAGLAVMVAAVLALVAVGVYKSPETTRTAVGAVLLHANVAQFSGDYFAAFAERNPLEHTWSLSVEEHFYLATFLVVLVLWWATRRNLRRTRIGLLVVAAGVAVGSVLSARHLL
;
A
#
# COMPACT_ATOMS: atom_id res chain seq x y z
N MET A 1 -18.01 -3.15 -4.01
CA MET A 1 -19.27 -2.71 -4.63
C MET A 1 -19.89 -1.48 -3.94
N SER A 2 -19.12 -0.68 -3.18
CA SER A 2 -19.62 0.57 -2.57
C SER A 2 -19.34 1.83 -3.41
N ILE A 3 -18.34 1.79 -4.30
CA ILE A 3 -17.92 2.96 -5.09
C ILE A 3 -18.91 3.29 -6.22
N VAL A 4 -19.54 2.27 -6.81
CA VAL A 4 -20.56 2.47 -7.87
C VAL A 4 -21.85 3.08 -7.28
N ALA A 5 -22.19 2.75 -6.03
CA ALA A 5 -23.37 3.30 -5.36
C ALA A 5 -23.19 4.79 -4.97
N TYR A 6 -21.95 5.22 -4.68
CA TYR A 6 -21.64 6.61 -4.35
C TYR A 6 -21.94 7.60 -5.50
N HIS A 7 -21.85 7.13 -6.75
CA HIS A 7 -22.19 7.95 -7.92
C HIS A 7 -23.68 7.96 -8.27
N ALA A 8 -24.50 7.10 -7.65
CA ALA A 8 -25.93 6.98 -7.94
C ALA A 8 -26.82 7.85 -7.04
N ASP A 9 -26.38 8.16 -5.81
CA ASP A 9 -27.07 9.11 -4.91
C ASP A 9 -26.13 9.60 -3.79
N PRO A 10 -25.73 10.90 -3.77
CA PRO A 10 -24.78 11.44 -2.79
C PRO A 10 -25.31 11.48 -1.35
N GLY A 11 -26.63 11.37 -1.14
CA GLY A 11 -27.27 11.62 0.15
C GLY A 11 -27.14 10.47 1.17
N TRP A 12 -26.88 9.24 0.73
CA TRP A 12 -26.94 8.04 1.58
C TRP A 12 -25.59 7.45 1.94
N PHE A 13 -24.58 7.72 1.11
CA PHE A 13 -23.21 7.25 1.30
C PHE A 13 -22.29 8.46 1.28
N SER A 14 -22.30 9.31 2.30
CA SER A 14 -21.03 9.94 2.63
C SER A 14 -20.10 8.80 3.04
N LEU A 15 -18.98 8.58 2.33
CA LEU A 15 -17.97 7.65 2.80
C LEU A 15 -17.61 8.11 4.21
N ALA A 16 -18.07 7.36 5.22
CA ALA A 16 -17.93 7.77 6.61
C ALA A 16 -16.44 8.06 6.87
N PRO A 17 -16.11 9.25 7.42
CA PRO A 17 -14.74 9.53 7.85
C PRO A 17 -14.26 8.37 8.74
N GLY A 18 -13.26 7.61 8.25
CA GLY A 18 -12.75 6.41 8.93
C GLY A 18 -12.95 5.07 8.20
N SER A 19 -13.63 5.01 7.06
CA SER A 19 -13.76 3.76 6.28
C SER A 19 -12.41 3.19 5.82
N LEU A 20 -11.44 4.06 5.57
CA LEU A 20 -10.05 3.68 5.23
C LEU A 20 -9.33 3.07 6.43
N ASP A 21 -9.50 3.63 7.63
CA ASP A 21 -8.89 3.11 8.85
C ASP A 21 -9.38 1.71 9.16
N VAL A 22 -10.70 1.50 9.07
CA VAL A 22 -11.31 0.17 9.24
C VAL A 22 -10.80 -0.81 8.18
N PHE A 23 -10.67 -0.37 6.93
CA PHE A 23 -10.08 -1.19 5.87
C PHE A 23 -8.65 -1.62 6.23
N PHE A 24 -7.77 -0.70 6.63
CA PHE A 24 -6.39 -1.04 6.99
C PHE A 24 -6.30 -1.97 8.20
N VAL A 25 -7.14 -1.78 9.22
CA VAL A 25 -7.21 -2.65 10.40
C VAL A 25 -7.61 -4.07 10.00
N LEU A 26 -8.70 -4.22 9.25
CA LEU A 26 -9.18 -5.52 8.78
C LEU A 26 -8.16 -6.22 7.87
N SER A 27 -7.54 -5.44 6.97
CA SER A 27 -6.52 -5.91 6.05
C SER A 27 -5.30 -6.45 6.79
N THR A 28 -4.82 -5.71 7.79
CA THR A 28 -3.69 -6.09 8.64
C THR A 28 -4.00 -7.31 9.50
N PHE A 29 -5.20 -7.38 10.06
CA PHE A 29 -5.68 -8.53 10.82
C PHE A 29 -5.70 -9.81 9.96
N LEU A 30 -6.21 -9.72 8.73
CA LEU A 30 -6.24 -10.84 7.79
C LEU A 30 -4.83 -11.35 7.45
N VAL A 31 -3.89 -10.45 7.18
CA VAL A 31 -2.51 -10.86 6.88
C VAL A 31 -1.84 -11.49 8.09
N THR A 32 -2.05 -10.92 9.28
CA THR A 32 -1.52 -11.45 10.53
C THR A 32 -2.02 -12.88 10.76
N THR A 33 -3.33 -13.13 10.61
CA THR A 33 -3.90 -14.48 10.81
C THR A 33 -3.36 -15.50 9.82
N VAL A 34 -3.19 -15.14 8.54
CA VAL A 34 -2.57 -16.01 7.52
C VAL A 34 -1.11 -16.33 7.87
N LEU A 35 -0.35 -15.35 8.37
CA LEU A 35 1.03 -15.56 8.77
C LEU A 35 1.12 -16.46 10.02
N LEU A 36 0.26 -16.25 11.02
CA LEU A 36 0.20 -17.09 12.22
C LEU A 36 -0.21 -18.54 11.90
N ASP A 37 -1.18 -18.77 11.00
CA ASP A 37 -1.53 -20.12 10.53
C ASP A 37 -0.35 -20.78 9.79
N SER A 38 0.45 -20.00 9.05
CA SER A 38 1.65 -20.53 8.40
C SER A 38 2.73 -20.95 9.42
N LEU A 39 2.84 -20.24 10.54
CA LEU A 39 3.75 -20.60 11.63
C LEU A 39 3.37 -21.95 12.26
N SER A 40 2.08 -22.15 12.55
CA SER A 40 1.59 -23.37 13.19
C SER A 40 1.70 -24.59 12.28
N ARG A 41 1.37 -24.45 10.99
CA ARG A 41 1.33 -25.58 10.04
C ARG A 41 2.67 -25.93 9.41
N ARG A 42 3.57 -24.95 9.23
CA ARG A 42 4.75 -25.09 8.37
C ARG A 42 6.05 -24.69 9.05
N GLY A 43 5.98 -24.37 10.34
CA GLY A 43 7.14 -24.11 11.19
C GLY A 43 7.83 -22.76 10.95
N GLY A 44 7.30 -21.90 10.08
CA GLY A 44 7.88 -20.59 9.76
C GLY A 44 6.97 -19.74 8.86
N PRO A 45 7.17 -18.40 8.84
CA PRO A 45 6.24 -17.48 8.19
C PRO A 45 6.42 -17.52 6.66
N GLN A 46 5.36 -17.89 5.93
CA GLN A 46 5.42 -18.08 4.47
C GLN A 46 5.11 -16.82 3.65
N GLY A 47 5.83 -15.73 3.93
CA GLY A 47 5.61 -14.45 3.26
C GLY A 47 5.74 -14.54 1.75
N ARG A 48 6.75 -15.25 1.23
CA ARG A 48 7.00 -15.34 -0.21
C ARG A 48 5.79 -15.82 -1.00
N ARG A 49 5.07 -16.85 -0.53
CA ARG A 49 3.88 -17.39 -1.23
C ARG A 49 2.69 -16.44 -1.13
N PHE A 50 2.55 -15.76 0.00
CA PHE A 50 1.52 -14.73 0.21
C PHE A 50 1.74 -13.54 -0.73
N PHE A 51 2.91 -12.90 -0.66
CA PHE A 51 3.24 -11.73 -1.47
C PHE A 51 3.24 -12.02 -2.96
N THR A 52 3.77 -13.18 -3.41
CA THR A 52 3.77 -13.50 -4.86
C THR A 52 2.38 -13.67 -5.45
N ARG A 53 1.45 -14.31 -4.74
CA ARG A 53 0.06 -14.46 -5.19
C ARG A 53 -0.65 -13.12 -5.23
N ARG A 54 -0.45 -12.30 -4.20
CA ARG A 54 -1.04 -10.98 -4.09
C ARG A 54 -0.50 -10.04 -5.16
N ALA A 55 0.82 -9.96 -5.31
CA ALA A 55 1.50 -9.15 -6.32
C ALA A 55 1.01 -9.50 -7.73
N ARG A 56 0.85 -10.78 -8.08
CA ARG A 56 0.28 -11.16 -9.39
C ARG A 56 -1.17 -10.70 -9.57
N ARG A 57 -2.00 -10.82 -8.52
CA ARG A 57 -3.40 -10.38 -8.57
C ARG A 57 -3.51 -8.86 -8.73
N LEU A 58 -2.67 -8.11 -8.02
CA LEU A 58 -2.69 -6.64 -8.04
C LEU A 58 -1.98 -6.06 -9.27
N ALA A 59 -0.85 -6.63 -9.69
CA ALA A 59 -0.10 -6.17 -10.84
C ALA A 59 -0.92 -6.24 -12.14
N ALA A 60 -1.77 -7.26 -12.30
CA ALA A 60 -2.67 -7.34 -13.44
C ALA A 60 -3.66 -6.17 -13.48
N GLY A 61 -4.34 -5.89 -12.36
CA GLY A 61 -5.28 -4.76 -12.27
C GLY A 61 -4.58 -3.41 -12.44
N LEU A 62 -3.41 -3.25 -11.80
CA LEU A 62 -2.60 -2.04 -11.90
C LEU A 62 -2.11 -1.80 -13.34
N ALA A 63 -1.65 -2.85 -14.03
CA ALA A 63 -1.18 -2.75 -15.41
C ALA A 63 -2.30 -2.31 -16.36
N VAL A 64 -3.51 -2.87 -16.21
CA VAL A 64 -4.68 -2.46 -16.99
C VAL A 64 -5.04 -1.00 -16.70
N MET A 65 -5.07 -0.59 -15.43
CA MET A 65 -5.36 0.79 -15.04
C MET A 65 -4.34 1.78 -15.63
N VAL A 66 -3.05 1.51 -15.46
CA VAL A 66 -1.97 2.36 -15.97
C VAL A 66 -2.03 2.43 -17.51
N ALA A 67 -2.23 1.30 -18.19
CA ALA A 67 -2.36 1.28 -19.65
C ALA A 67 -3.57 2.11 -20.13
N ALA A 68 -4.72 1.99 -19.46
CA ALA A 68 -5.91 2.78 -19.79
C ALA A 68 -5.69 4.28 -19.58
N VAL A 69 -5.08 4.67 -18.46
CA VAL A 69 -4.76 6.09 -18.18
C VAL A 69 -3.76 6.65 -19.19
N LEU A 70 -2.71 5.89 -19.52
CA LEU A 70 -1.73 6.31 -20.54
C LEU A 70 -2.36 6.44 -21.93
N ALA A 71 -3.29 5.55 -22.29
CA ALA A 71 -4.03 5.66 -23.55
C ALA A 71 -4.89 6.94 -23.59
N LEU A 72 -5.57 7.28 -22.49
CA LEU A 72 -6.36 8.52 -22.38
C LEU A 72 -5.49 9.78 -22.42
N VAL A 73 -4.29 9.74 -21.84
CA VAL A 73 -3.29 10.81 -21.96
C VAL A 73 -2.84 10.96 -23.43
N ALA A 74 -2.57 9.84 -24.12
CA ALA A 74 -2.12 9.85 -25.51
C ALA A 74 -3.16 10.45 -26.48
N VAL A 75 -4.46 10.28 -26.18
CA VAL A 75 -5.57 10.85 -26.95
C VAL A 75 -5.91 12.29 -26.50
N GLY A 76 -5.18 12.84 -25.53
CA GLY A 76 -5.30 14.24 -25.10
C GLY A 76 -6.46 14.53 -24.15
N VAL A 77 -7.09 13.48 -23.59
CA VAL A 77 -8.15 13.60 -22.58
C VAL A 77 -7.59 14.16 -21.27
N TYR A 78 -6.39 13.74 -20.89
CA TYR A 78 -5.65 14.27 -19.75
C TYR A 78 -4.39 15.00 -20.23
N LYS A 79 -4.19 16.24 -19.79
CA LYS A 79 -3.10 17.13 -20.25
C LYS A 79 -2.04 17.42 -19.19
N SER A 80 -1.96 16.63 -18.12
CA SER A 80 -1.06 16.94 -17.00
C SER A 80 0.27 16.16 -17.10
N PRO A 81 1.44 16.84 -17.12
CA PRO A 81 2.75 16.20 -16.94
C PRO A 81 2.88 15.43 -15.61
N GLU A 82 2.03 15.74 -14.63
CA GLU A 82 1.95 15.06 -13.33
C GLU A 82 1.47 13.60 -13.47
N THR A 83 0.69 13.28 -14.52
CA THR A 83 0.12 11.94 -14.73
C THR A 83 1.20 10.89 -15.02
N THR A 84 2.29 11.27 -15.71
CA THR A 84 3.41 10.34 -15.97
C THR A 84 4.20 10.05 -14.69
N ARG A 85 4.43 11.07 -13.85
CA ARG A 85 5.12 10.89 -12.55
C ARG A 85 4.32 10.01 -11.59
N THR A 86 3.02 10.23 -11.53
CA THR A 86 2.10 9.41 -10.71
C THR A 86 1.94 7.99 -11.27
N ALA A 87 2.05 7.77 -12.58
CA ALA A 87 2.10 6.43 -13.17
C ALA A 87 3.35 5.66 -12.72
N VAL A 88 4.52 6.32 -12.69
CA VAL A 88 5.74 5.72 -12.15
C VAL A 88 5.59 5.41 -10.65
N GLY A 89 5.05 6.34 -9.88
CA GLY A 89 4.73 6.13 -8.46
C GLY A 89 3.78 4.94 -8.25
N ALA A 90 2.73 4.82 -9.06
CA ALA A 90 1.77 3.74 -9.01
C ALA A 90 2.43 2.37 -9.27
N VAL A 91 3.22 2.25 -10.33
CA VAL A 91 3.94 1.01 -10.70
C VAL A 91 4.95 0.60 -9.63
N LEU A 92 5.62 1.57 -9.02
CA LEU A 92 6.60 1.32 -7.97
C LEU A 92 5.98 1.12 -6.57
N LEU A 93 4.65 1.17 -6.44
CA LEU A 93 3.95 1.18 -5.15
C LEU A 93 4.48 2.29 -4.22
N HIS A 94 4.85 3.41 -4.81
CA HIS A 94 5.43 4.58 -4.15
C HIS A 94 4.61 5.84 -4.42
N ALA A 95 3.38 5.69 -4.90
CA ALA A 95 2.45 6.79 -5.14
C ALA A 95 2.15 7.57 -3.84
N ASN A 96 2.32 6.92 -2.68
CA ASN A 96 2.14 7.56 -1.38
C ASN A 96 3.17 8.63 -1.04
N VAL A 97 4.42 8.47 -1.48
CA VAL A 97 5.49 9.43 -1.18
C VAL A 97 5.44 10.63 -2.12
N ALA A 98 4.99 10.43 -3.37
CA ALA A 98 4.80 11.52 -4.32
C ALA A 98 3.67 12.50 -3.91
N GLN A 99 2.78 12.10 -3.01
CA GLN A 99 1.60 12.87 -2.59
C GLN A 99 1.63 13.28 -1.11
N PHE A 100 2.78 13.16 -0.42
CA PHE A 100 2.89 13.47 1.01
C PHE A 100 2.64 14.95 1.36
N SER A 101 2.50 15.82 0.35
CA SER A 101 2.40 17.27 0.47
C SER A 101 1.01 17.87 0.18
N GLY A 102 -0.06 17.08 0.04
CA GLY A 102 -1.39 17.59 -0.33
C GLY A 102 -2.55 16.98 0.46
N ASP A 103 -3.66 17.73 0.57
CA ASP A 103 -4.94 17.23 1.10
C ASP A 103 -5.50 16.14 0.18
N TYR A 104 -5.22 14.88 0.50
CA TYR A 104 -5.72 13.68 -0.19
C TYR A 104 -7.24 13.71 -0.40
N PHE A 105 -7.99 14.28 0.54
CA PHE A 105 -9.44 14.40 0.46
C PHE A 105 -9.92 15.61 -0.35
N ALA A 106 -9.10 16.65 -0.53
CA ALA A 106 -9.47 17.84 -1.31
C ALA A 106 -9.28 17.63 -2.81
N ALA A 107 -8.46 16.66 -3.23
CA ALA A 107 -8.11 16.39 -4.62
C ALA A 107 -8.86 15.19 -5.23
N PHE A 108 -10.09 14.88 -4.78
CA PHE A 108 -10.81 13.73 -5.31
C PHE A 108 -11.09 13.86 -6.82
N ALA A 109 -10.48 12.96 -7.60
CA ALA A 109 -10.82 12.51 -8.95
C ALA A 109 -10.82 13.52 -10.13
N GLU A 110 -10.78 14.83 -9.92
CA GLU A 110 -10.97 15.77 -11.05
C GLU A 110 -9.77 15.88 -12.00
N ARG A 111 -8.55 15.52 -11.58
CA ARG A 111 -7.34 15.68 -12.42
C ARG A 111 -6.55 14.41 -12.74
N ASN A 112 -6.57 13.39 -11.88
CA ASN A 112 -5.70 12.23 -12.07
C ASN A 112 -6.24 10.92 -11.47
N PRO A 113 -6.66 9.95 -12.31
CA PRO A 113 -7.19 8.66 -11.86
C PRO A 113 -6.18 7.78 -11.09
N LEU A 114 -4.87 8.06 -11.23
CA LEU A 114 -3.82 7.25 -10.60
C LEU A 114 -3.63 7.57 -9.11
N GLU A 115 -4.24 8.63 -8.60
CA GLU A 115 -4.15 9.02 -7.18
C GLU A 115 -4.79 7.97 -6.25
N HIS A 116 -5.73 7.17 -6.77
CA HIS A 116 -6.28 6.02 -6.05
C HIS A 116 -5.24 4.93 -5.73
N THR A 117 -4.07 4.94 -6.37
CA THR A 117 -2.97 3.99 -6.08
C THR A 117 -2.19 4.36 -4.82
N TRP A 118 -2.45 5.53 -4.23
CA TRP A 118 -1.92 5.93 -2.94
C TRP A 118 -2.30 4.94 -1.83
N SER A 119 -3.60 4.63 -1.69
CA SER A 119 -4.09 3.73 -0.65
C SER A 119 -3.57 2.31 -0.85
N LEU A 120 -3.42 1.88 -2.11
CA LEU A 120 -2.79 0.61 -2.48
C LEU A 120 -1.31 0.56 -2.04
N SER A 121 -0.57 1.64 -2.27
CA SER A 121 0.84 1.75 -1.86
C SER A 121 0.99 1.69 -0.35
N VAL A 122 0.12 2.39 0.39
CA VAL A 122 0.07 2.36 1.86
C VAL A 122 -0.28 0.96 2.37
N GLU A 123 -1.26 0.29 1.75
CA GLU A 123 -1.70 -1.06 2.13
C GLU A 123 -0.55 -2.07 2.01
N GLU A 124 0.23 -2.02 0.93
CA GLU A 124 1.38 -2.91 0.73
C GLU A 124 2.50 -2.66 1.77
N HIS A 125 2.72 -1.41 2.19
CA HIS A 125 3.65 -1.09 3.28
C HIS A 125 3.21 -1.69 4.63
N PHE A 126 1.92 -1.60 4.97
CA PHE A 126 1.39 -2.20 6.20
C PHE A 126 1.62 -3.71 6.23
N TYR A 127 1.39 -4.41 5.13
CA TYR A 127 1.65 -5.85 5.08
C TYR A 127 3.10 -6.24 5.22
N LEU A 128 3.99 -5.48 4.58
CA LEU A 128 5.41 -5.72 4.70
C LEU A 128 5.86 -5.51 6.15
N ALA A 129 5.38 -4.45 6.80
CA ALA A 129 5.63 -4.19 8.21
C ALA A 129 5.14 -5.33 9.10
N THR A 130 3.88 -5.78 8.93
CA THR A 130 3.33 -6.93 9.66
C THR A 130 4.16 -8.19 9.46
N PHE A 131 4.56 -8.48 8.21
CA PHE A 131 5.39 -9.64 7.91
C PHE A 131 6.75 -9.58 8.61
N LEU A 132 7.42 -8.44 8.57
CA LEU A 132 8.70 -8.24 9.24
C LEU A 132 8.58 -8.41 10.76
N VAL A 133 7.54 -7.84 11.38
CA VAL A 133 7.28 -8.01 12.81
C VAL A 133 7.10 -9.49 13.18
N VAL A 134 6.23 -10.20 12.46
CA VAL A 134 5.99 -11.64 12.71
C VAL A 134 7.27 -12.46 12.50
N LEU A 135 8.08 -12.13 11.49
CA LEU A 135 9.34 -12.80 11.20
C LEU A 135 10.38 -12.60 12.31
N VAL A 136 10.53 -11.36 12.81
CA VAL A 136 11.45 -11.04 13.91
C VAL A 136 11.03 -11.74 15.20
N LEU A 137 9.74 -11.71 15.53
CA LEU A 137 9.20 -12.42 16.69
C LEU A 137 9.42 -13.93 16.59
N TRP A 138 9.24 -14.52 15.40
CA TRP A 138 9.51 -15.94 15.18
C TRP A 138 11.00 -16.30 15.35
N TRP A 139 11.94 -15.46 14.91
CA TRP A 139 13.36 -15.68 15.19
C TRP A 139 13.70 -15.55 16.67
N ALA A 140 13.05 -14.62 17.37
CA ALA A 140 13.24 -14.42 18.80
C ALA A 140 12.77 -15.65 19.61
N THR A 141 11.62 -16.24 19.28
CA THR A 141 11.12 -17.45 19.97
C THR A 141 12.02 -18.68 19.73
N ARG A 142 12.71 -18.73 18.59
CA ARG A 142 13.72 -19.75 18.27
C ARG A 142 15.12 -19.46 18.84
N ARG A 143 15.28 -18.41 19.66
CA ARG A 143 16.55 -17.93 20.23
C ARG A 143 17.65 -17.67 19.19
N ASN A 144 17.28 -17.31 17.96
CA ASN A 144 18.24 -17.01 16.90
C ASN A 144 18.68 -15.54 16.96
N LEU A 145 19.48 -15.20 17.98
CA LEU A 145 19.87 -13.82 18.31
C LEU A 145 20.48 -13.05 17.13
N ARG A 146 21.28 -13.71 16.29
CA ARG A 146 21.87 -13.10 15.09
C ARG A 146 20.77 -12.63 14.12
N ARG A 147 19.82 -13.50 13.79
CA ARG A 147 18.73 -13.16 12.86
C ARG A 147 17.77 -12.13 13.44
N THR A 148 17.47 -12.22 14.75
CA THR A 148 16.65 -11.21 15.45
C THR A 148 17.31 -9.83 15.39
N ARG A 149 18.61 -9.71 15.67
CA ARG A 149 19.34 -8.43 15.57
C ARG A 149 19.32 -7.86 14.15
N ILE A 150 19.60 -8.69 13.14
CA ILE A 150 19.53 -8.27 11.74
C ILE A 150 18.12 -7.77 11.39
N GLY A 151 17.08 -8.50 11.81
CA GLY A 151 15.71 -8.12 11.56
C GLY A 151 15.31 -6.80 12.24
N LEU A 152 15.74 -6.57 13.49
CA LEU A 152 15.52 -5.30 14.19
C LEU A 152 16.24 -4.13 13.50
N LEU A 153 17.47 -4.33 13.02
CA LEU A 153 18.21 -3.31 12.27
C LEU A 153 17.51 -2.96 10.96
N VAL A 154 16.96 -3.94 10.24
CA VAL A 154 16.19 -3.72 9.01
C VAL A 154 14.92 -2.89 9.31
N VAL A 155 14.19 -3.23 10.37
CA VAL A 155 13.00 -2.46 10.78
C VAL A 155 13.38 -1.03 11.17
N ALA A 156 14.42 -0.85 11.98
CA ALA A 156 14.90 0.46 12.41
C ALA A 156 15.37 1.32 11.22
N ALA A 157 16.10 0.74 10.27
CA ALA A 157 16.52 1.42 9.05
C ALA A 157 15.31 1.86 8.21
N GLY A 158 14.30 1.00 8.07
CA GLY A 158 13.07 1.33 7.35
C GLY A 158 12.32 2.51 7.98
N VAL A 159 12.18 2.52 9.31
CA VAL A 159 11.57 3.64 10.05
C VAL A 159 12.40 4.92 9.88
N ALA A 160 13.71 4.85 10.02
CA ALA A 160 14.60 6.01 9.89
C ALA A 160 14.53 6.63 8.49
N VAL A 161 14.55 5.81 7.43
CA VAL A 161 14.37 6.28 6.05
C VAL A 161 13.02 6.97 5.88
N GLY A 162 11.94 6.37 6.40
CA GLY A 162 10.61 6.98 6.38
C GLY A 162 10.55 8.34 7.08
N SER A 163 11.18 8.45 8.26
CA SER A 163 11.26 9.71 9.01
C SER A 163 12.07 10.78 8.29
N VAL A 164 13.20 10.43 7.66
CA VAL A 164 14.03 11.39 6.91
C VAL A 164 13.33 11.87 5.63
N LEU A 165 12.63 10.98 4.93
CA LEU A 165 11.84 11.37 3.77
C LEU A 165 10.69 12.32 4.15
N SER A 166 10.00 12.04 5.25
CA SER A 166 8.97 12.93 5.80
C SER A 166 9.54 14.31 6.18
N ALA A 167 10.71 14.34 6.84
CA ALA A 167 11.37 15.59 7.22
C ALA A 167 11.83 16.43 6.02
N ARG A 168 12.23 15.80 4.91
CA ARG A 168 12.63 16.50 3.67
C ARG A 168 11.45 17.10 2.90
N HIS A 169 10.22 16.65 3.16
CA HIS A 169 9.02 17.22 2.56
C HIS A 169 8.45 18.42 3.35
N LEU A 170 8.95 18.68 4.57
CA LEU A 170 8.53 19.79 5.43
C LEU A 170 9.48 21.01 5.37
N LEU A 171 10.53 20.94 4.55
CA LEU A 171 11.52 22.01 4.31
C LEU A 171 11.46 22.45 2.84
#